data_AF-A0A9E3D3B3-F1
#
_entry.id   AF-A0A9E3D3B3-F1
#
_cell.length_a   1.000
_cell.length_b   1.000
_cell.length_c   1.000
_cell.angle_alpha   90.00
_cell.angle_beta   90.00
_cell.angle_gamma   90.00
#
_symmetry.space_group_name_H-M   'P 1'
#
loop_
_entity.id
_entity.type
_entity.pdbx_description
1 polymer ?
#
loop_
_entity_poly.entity_id
_entity_poly.type
_entity_poly.pdbx_seq_one_letter_code
_entity_poly.pdbx_strand_id
1 'polypeptide(L)'
;MIARRRMLEIAAGCAAAFSLGGAGRAATLPPTPRQTAGPFYPLSLPADSDNDLVQVTGHNGTAKGTVSHVSGRILDPDGRPLSGARVEIWQCDTNGRYHYVRDDRTDTPLDDNFQGYGQTITDRAGGYRFRTIRPVPYPGRTPHIHFAVSAPGLAPFTTQMYIAGEPLNERDGVLTGVRDPAARARLIVPLRPSPEIEPDALAGTFDIVLG
;
A
#
# COMPACT_ATOMS: atom_id res chain seq x y z
N MET A 1 -40.14 35.08 77.67
CA MET A 1 -41.05 33.97 77.33
C MET A 1 -40.53 33.27 76.09
N ILE A 2 -40.17 31.97 76.18
CA ILE A 2 -40.40 30.87 75.20
C ILE A 2 -39.87 31.13 73.75
N ALA A 3 -39.04 30.33 73.07
CA ALA A 3 -38.58 28.94 73.20
C ALA A 3 -37.40 28.61 72.23
N ARG A 4 -36.61 27.60 72.63
CA ARG A 4 -35.97 26.47 71.90
C ARG A 4 -35.70 26.58 70.38
N ARG A 5 -34.46 26.25 69.97
CA ARG A 5 -34.06 24.91 69.46
C ARG A 5 -32.55 24.80 69.19
N ARG A 6 -31.96 23.67 69.59
CA ARG A 6 -30.63 23.17 69.19
C ARG A 6 -30.72 22.52 67.80
N MET A 7 -29.64 22.58 67.02
CA MET A 7 -29.27 21.48 66.11
C MET A 7 -27.75 21.51 65.84
N LEU A 8 -27.10 20.36 66.10
CA LEU A 8 -25.77 20.02 65.60
C LEU A 8 -25.85 19.75 64.09
N GLU A 9 -24.79 20.05 63.36
CA GLU A 9 -24.50 19.34 62.11
C GLU A 9 -23.06 18.80 62.09
N ILE A 10 -22.98 17.63 61.47
CA ILE A 10 -21.93 16.61 61.52
C ILE A 10 -21.07 16.71 60.25
N ALA A 11 -19.80 16.32 60.37
CA ALA A 11 -18.79 16.26 59.32
C ALA A 11 -19.10 15.28 58.16
N ALA A 12 -18.60 15.60 56.96
CA ALA A 12 -18.09 14.70 55.90
C ALA A 12 -17.55 15.59 54.77
N GLY A 13 -16.33 15.48 54.23
CA GLY A 13 -15.59 14.29 53.85
C GLY A 13 -15.80 14.03 52.36
N CYS A 14 -14.95 14.59 51.48
CA CYS A 14 -14.87 14.21 50.06
C CYS A 14 -13.41 14.30 49.60
N ALA A 15 -12.67 13.20 49.77
CA ALA A 15 -11.43 12.98 49.06
C ALA A 15 -11.78 12.56 47.63
N ALA A 16 -11.50 13.41 46.64
CA ALA A 16 -11.65 13.07 45.24
C ALA A 16 -10.55 12.06 44.85
N ALA A 17 -10.93 10.79 44.70
CA ALA A 17 -10.07 9.78 44.13
C ALA A 17 -9.95 10.04 42.62
N PHE A 18 -8.80 10.57 42.18
CA PHE A 18 -8.43 10.55 40.77
C PHE A 18 -8.21 9.10 40.36
N SER A 19 -9.19 8.53 39.65
CA SER A 19 -9.02 7.26 38.97
C SER A 19 -8.06 7.50 37.80
N LEU A 20 -6.83 7.02 37.91
CA LEU A 20 -5.94 6.84 36.77
C LEU A 20 -6.61 5.79 35.85
N GLY A 21 -7.37 6.26 34.88
CA GLY A 21 -7.92 5.43 33.82
C GLY A 21 -6.77 4.72 33.13
N GLY A 22 -6.75 3.39 33.23
CA GLY A 22 -5.76 2.56 32.57
C GLY A 22 -5.74 2.87 31.07
N ALA A 23 -4.56 3.12 30.53
CA ALA A 23 -4.34 3.20 29.10
C ALA A 23 -4.81 1.88 28.48
N GLY A 24 -6.01 1.90 27.87
CA GLY A 24 -6.47 0.80 27.05
C GLY A 24 -5.41 0.53 25.99
N ARG A 25 -4.94 -0.71 25.91
CA ARG A 25 -3.97 -1.15 24.91
C ARG A 25 -4.58 -0.82 23.54
N ALA A 26 -4.03 0.16 22.83
CA ALA A 26 -4.47 0.50 21.50
C ALA A 26 -4.39 -0.76 20.64
N ALA A 27 -5.46 -1.08 19.90
CA ALA A 27 -5.48 -2.24 19.03
C ALA A 27 -4.41 -2.07 17.95
N THR A 28 -3.50 -3.05 17.85
CA THR A 28 -2.44 -3.05 16.84
C THR A 28 -3.02 -3.31 15.45
N LEU A 29 -2.55 -2.56 14.45
CA LEU A 29 -2.86 -2.82 13.05
C LEU A 29 -2.30 -4.19 12.63
N PRO A 30 -3.10 -5.05 11.97
CA PRO A 30 -2.61 -6.31 11.45
C PRO A 30 -1.54 -6.08 10.35
N PRO A 31 -0.38 -6.75 10.41
CA PRO A 31 0.64 -6.64 9.37
C PRO A 31 0.11 -7.01 7.98
N THR A 32 0.66 -6.37 6.96
CA THR A 32 0.39 -6.71 5.56
C THR A 32 1.08 -8.05 5.24
N PRO A 33 0.41 -9.01 4.59
CA PRO A 33 1.03 -10.29 4.22
C PRO A 33 2.27 -10.12 3.35
N ARG A 34 3.35 -10.82 3.70
CA ARG A 34 4.54 -10.94 2.85
C ARG A 34 4.24 -11.88 1.68
N GLN A 35 4.71 -11.52 0.49
CA GLN A 35 4.62 -12.35 -0.70
C GLN A 35 5.95 -12.33 -1.47
N THR A 36 6.13 -13.32 -2.34
CA THR A 36 7.33 -13.43 -3.17
C THR A 36 7.52 -12.19 -4.04
N ALA A 37 8.77 -11.78 -4.23
CA ALA A 37 9.13 -10.76 -5.22
C ALA A 37 8.87 -11.25 -6.67
N GLY A 38 8.74 -12.57 -6.86
CA GLY A 38 8.70 -13.15 -8.18
C GLY A 38 10.05 -13.04 -8.91
N PRO A 39 10.12 -13.50 -10.17
CA PRO A 39 11.37 -13.55 -10.91
C PRO A 39 11.75 -12.22 -11.59
N PHE A 40 10.86 -11.22 -11.57
CA PHE A 40 10.92 -10.05 -12.44
C PHE A 40 11.45 -8.78 -11.76
N TYR A 41 11.90 -8.85 -10.51
CA TYR A 41 12.60 -7.72 -9.90
C TYR A 41 13.86 -7.39 -10.73
N PRO A 42 14.14 -6.11 -11.04
CA PRO A 42 15.28 -5.75 -11.88
C PRO A 42 16.61 -6.29 -11.35
N LEU A 43 17.41 -6.92 -12.21
CA LEU A 43 18.75 -7.39 -11.85
C LEU A 43 19.75 -6.22 -11.68
N SER A 44 19.48 -5.12 -12.36
CA SER A 44 20.12 -3.82 -12.22
C SER A 44 19.04 -2.76 -12.21
N LEU A 45 19.12 -1.80 -11.29
CA LEU A 45 18.12 -0.73 -11.22
C LEU A 45 18.14 0.09 -12.52
N PRO A 46 16.98 0.33 -13.14
CA PRO A 46 16.86 1.24 -14.29
C PRO A 46 17.36 2.65 -13.93
N ALA A 47 17.93 3.34 -14.91
CA ALA A 47 18.39 4.71 -14.74
C ALA A 47 17.21 5.66 -14.46
N ASP A 48 16.12 5.48 -15.21
CA ASP A 48 14.85 6.13 -14.92
C ASP A 48 14.01 5.23 -14.01
N SER A 49 13.73 5.71 -12.82
CA SER A 49 13.11 4.92 -11.75
C SER A 49 12.27 5.79 -10.82
N ASP A 50 11.81 6.95 -11.29
CA ASP A 50 10.97 7.80 -10.47
C ASP A 50 9.58 7.17 -10.21
N ASN A 51 8.66 7.98 -9.68
CA ASN A 51 7.32 7.52 -9.34
C ASN A 51 6.25 7.83 -10.41
N ASP A 52 6.64 8.22 -11.62
CA ASP A 52 5.77 8.37 -12.79
C ASP A 52 6.17 7.37 -13.89
N LEU A 53 5.65 6.15 -13.80
CA LEU A 53 6.02 5.06 -14.69
C LEU A 53 5.43 5.21 -16.11
N VAL A 54 4.57 6.19 -16.37
CA VAL A 54 3.93 6.36 -17.69
C VAL A 54 4.68 7.32 -18.60
N GLN A 55 5.80 7.87 -18.12
CA GLN A 55 6.74 8.68 -18.86
C GLN A 55 8.12 8.04 -18.73
N VAL A 56 8.83 7.90 -19.85
CA VAL A 56 10.21 7.41 -19.86
C VAL A 56 11.10 8.54 -20.33
N THR A 57 12.10 8.91 -19.52
CA THR A 57 13.03 9.99 -19.83
C THR A 57 13.69 9.77 -21.19
N GLY A 58 13.58 10.77 -22.06
CA GLY A 58 14.13 10.74 -23.41
C GLY A 58 13.20 10.14 -24.47
N HIS A 59 12.03 9.65 -24.09
CA HIS A 59 11.00 9.19 -25.01
C HIS A 59 9.95 10.30 -25.23
N ASN A 60 9.38 10.37 -26.44
CA ASN A 60 8.33 11.33 -26.79
C ASN A 60 6.91 10.74 -26.67
N GLY A 61 6.80 9.43 -26.40
CA GLY A 61 5.54 8.73 -26.21
C GLY A 61 5.14 8.64 -24.75
N THR A 62 3.94 8.12 -24.50
CA THR A 62 3.43 7.81 -23.16
C THR A 62 3.06 6.34 -23.10
N ALA A 63 3.13 5.75 -21.91
CA ALA A 63 2.70 4.36 -21.73
C ALA A 63 1.25 4.17 -22.20
N LYS A 64 1.01 3.06 -22.86
CA LYS A 64 -0.32 2.61 -23.26
C LYS A 64 -1.08 2.15 -22.02
N GLY A 65 -2.41 2.15 -22.13
CA GLY A 65 -3.31 1.67 -21.08
C GLY A 65 -3.96 2.78 -20.27
N THR A 66 -4.74 2.38 -19.28
CA THR A 66 -5.45 3.31 -18.40
C THR A 66 -4.54 3.74 -17.27
N VAL A 67 -4.24 5.04 -17.17
CA VAL A 67 -3.46 5.59 -16.07
C VAL A 67 -4.13 5.27 -14.74
N SER A 68 -3.33 4.88 -13.75
CA SER A 68 -3.75 4.56 -12.40
C SER A 68 -2.81 5.21 -11.39
N HIS A 69 -3.38 6.01 -10.49
CA HIS A 69 -2.69 6.58 -9.34
C HIS A 69 -2.80 5.63 -8.16
N VAL A 70 -1.65 5.13 -7.69
CA VAL A 70 -1.58 4.24 -6.53
C VAL A 70 -0.87 4.97 -5.41
N SER A 71 -1.55 5.14 -4.29
CA SER A 71 -1.01 5.84 -3.13
C SER A 71 -1.30 5.09 -1.84
N GLY A 72 -0.66 5.48 -0.75
CA GLY A 72 -0.93 4.88 0.56
C GLY A 72 0.08 5.35 1.58
N ARG A 73 0.07 4.70 2.74
CA ARG A 73 1.03 4.94 3.82
C ARG A 73 1.77 3.69 4.21
N ILE A 74 3.01 3.86 4.63
CA ILE A 74 3.79 2.84 5.33
C ILE A 74 3.66 3.09 6.83
N LEU A 75 3.18 2.09 7.55
CA LEU A 75 2.86 2.16 8.99
C LEU A 75 3.59 1.04 9.76
N ASP A 76 3.83 1.27 11.05
CA ASP A 76 4.15 0.20 12.01
C ASP A 76 2.85 -0.46 12.56
N PRO A 77 2.95 -1.56 13.35
CA PRO A 77 1.78 -2.23 13.90
C PRO A 77 1.03 -1.41 14.95
N ASP A 78 1.62 -0.34 15.48
CA ASP A 78 0.95 0.60 16.39
C ASP A 78 0.24 1.73 15.62
N GLY A 79 0.31 1.72 14.28
CA GLY A 79 -0.29 2.71 13.40
C GLY A 79 0.54 3.99 13.24
N ARG A 80 1.80 4.00 13.68
CA ARG A 80 2.68 5.16 13.48
C ARG A 80 3.21 5.17 12.05
N PRO A 81 3.24 6.35 11.39
CA PRO A 81 3.78 6.47 10.05
C PRO A 81 5.30 6.31 10.03
N LEU A 82 5.80 5.60 9.02
CA LEU A 82 7.22 5.40 8.77
C LEU A 82 7.70 6.32 7.65
N SER A 83 8.32 7.42 8.03
CA SER A 83 8.95 8.37 7.09
C SER A 83 10.33 7.91 6.63
N GLY A 84 10.74 8.27 5.41
CA GLY A 84 12.07 7.93 4.89
C GLY A 84 12.20 6.45 4.48
N ALA A 85 11.10 5.70 4.42
CA ALA A 85 11.07 4.38 3.85
C ALA A 85 11.10 4.49 2.33
N ARG A 86 11.94 3.67 1.68
CA ARG A 86 11.91 3.50 0.23
C ARG A 86 10.81 2.52 -0.13
N VAL A 87 9.93 2.93 -1.04
CA VAL A 87 8.89 2.09 -1.63
C VAL A 87 9.24 1.91 -3.10
N GLU A 88 9.26 0.67 -3.55
CA GLU A 88 9.60 0.27 -4.91
C GLU A 88 8.42 -0.53 -5.47
N ILE A 89 8.05 -0.28 -6.72
CA ILE A 89 7.04 -1.05 -7.44
C ILE A 89 7.60 -1.62 -8.73
N TRP A 90 7.08 -2.79 -9.12
CA TRP A 90 7.27 -3.32 -10.46
C TRP A 90 6.03 -4.06 -10.94
N GLN A 91 5.75 -3.95 -12.23
CA GLN A 91 4.61 -4.59 -12.88
C GLN A 91 4.88 -4.82 -14.36
N CYS A 92 4.00 -5.58 -15.01
CA CYS A 92 4.01 -5.69 -16.46
C CYS A 92 3.36 -4.47 -17.14
N ASP A 93 3.70 -4.28 -18.42
CA ASP A 93 3.04 -3.37 -19.35
C ASP A 93 1.63 -3.84 -19.73
N THR A 94 0.92 -3.09 -20.58
CA THR A 94 -0.42 -3.48 -21.06
C THR A 94 -0.49 -4.78 -21.84
N ASN A 95 0.65 -5.28 -22.32
CA ASN A 95 0.74 -6.53 -23.07
C ASN A 95 1.06 -7.72 -22.13
N GLY A 96 1.10 -7.51 -20.81
CA GLY A 96 1.47 -8.55 -19.86
C GLY A 96 2.96 -8.90 -19.92
N ARG A 97 3.81 -7.94 -20.34
CA ARG A 97 5.27 -8.10 -20.39
C ARG A 97 5.98 -7.31 -19.30
N TYR A 98 6.94 -7.96 -18.66
CA TYR A 98 7.85 -7.27 -17.76
C TYR A 98 9.05 -6.79 -18.55
N HIS A 99 9.56 -5.60 -18.20
CA HIS A 99 10.84 -5.09 -18.70
C HIS A 99 11.98 -5.83 -18.00
N TYR A 100 12.08 -7.13 -18.27
CA TYR A 100 13.00 -8.04 -17.63
C TYR A 100 13.94 -8.66 -18.66
N VAL A 101 15.24 -8.60 -18.40
CA VAL A 101 16.29 -9.01 -19.34
C VAL A 101 16.21 -10.47 -19.82
N ARG A 102 15.51 -11.35 -19.09
CA ARG A 102 15.31 -12.76 -19.47
C ARG A 102 13.93 -13.07 -20.04
N ASP A 103 13.10 -12.06 -20.32
CA ASP A 103 11.85 -12.25 -21.05
C ASP A 103 12.14 -12.30 -22.57
N ASP A 104 12.16 -13.51 -23.12
CA ASP A 104 12.52 -13.81 -24.51
C ASP A 104 11.32 -13.87 -25.47
N ARG A 105 10.12 -13.48 -25.01
CA ARG A 105 8.93 -13.43 -25.86
C ARG A 105 9.11 -12.42 -26.99
N THR A 106 9.04 -12.89 -28.22
CA THR A 106 9.18 -12.09 -29.45
C THR A 106 7.85 -11.84 -30.16
N ASP A 107 6.82 -12.63 -29.84
CA ASP A 107 5.47 -12.55 -30.40
C ASP A 107 4.61 -11.44 -29.79
N THR A 108 4.98 -10.98 -28.60
CA THR A 108 4.29 -9.93 -27.86
C THR A 108 5.25 -8.74 -27.72
N PRO A 109 4.96 -7.55 -28.26
CA PRO A 109 5.87 -6.40 -28.13
C PRO A 109 5.89 -5.83 -26.71
N LEU A 110 7.03 -5.26 -26.28
CA LEU A 110 7.10 -4.40 -25.09
C LEU A 110 6.51 -3.03 -25.41
N ASP A 111 5.99 -2.36 -24.39
CA ASP A 111 5.75 -0.92 -24.46
C ASP A 111 6.98 -0.13 -24.02
N ASP A 112 7.76 0.33 -24.99
CA ASP A 112 8.97 1.12 -24.74
C ASP A 112 8.71 2.45 -24.00
N ASN A 113 7.45 2.90 -23.88
CA ASN A 113 7.09 4.11 -23.14
C ASN A 113 6.59 3.83 -21.71
N PHE A 114 6.62 2.58 -21.26
CA PHE A 114 6.30 2.22 -19.88
C PHE A 114 7.56 1.84 -19.12
N GLN A 115 7.75 2.42 -17.94
CA GLN A 115 8.98 2.22 -17.17
C GLN A 115 9.05 0.82 -16.53
N GLY A 116 7.91 0.23 -16.16
CA GLY A 116 7.81 -1.11 -15.56
C GLY A 116 8.30 -1.21 -14.11
N TYR A 117 9.21 -0.34 -13.67
CA TYR A 117 9.74 -0.24 -12.31
C TYR A 117 9.72 1.23 -11.87
N GLY A 118 9.47 1.50 -10.60
CA GLY A 118 9.63 2.85 -10.05
C GLY A 118 9.82 2.85 -8.54
N GLN A 119 10.31 3.95 -8.01
CA GLN A 119 10.54 4.10 -6.57
C GLN A 119 10.22 5.50 -6.07
N THR A 120 9.92 5.58 -4.77
CA THR A 120 9.73 6.84 -4.06
C THR A 120 10.14 6.70 -2.59
N ILE A 121 10.31 7.83 -1.90
CA ILE A 121 10.61 7.87 -0.47
C ILE A 121 9.38 8.42 0.27
N THR A 122 8.99 7.75 1.36
CA THR A 122 7.84 8.18 2.14
C THR A 122 8.06 9.52 2.81
N ASP A 123 7.01 10.34 2.82
CA ASP A 123 7.00 11.62 3.52
C ASP A 123 6.90 11.48 5.05
N ARG A 124 6.78 12.61 5.78
CA ARG A 124 6.66 12.62 7.25
C ARG A 124 5.40 11.94 7.78
N ALA A 125 4.35 11.84 6.96
CA ALA A 125 3.13 11.12 7.28
C ALA A 125 3.16 9.66 6.80
N GLY A 126 4.32 9.17 6.34
CA GLY A 126 4.51 7.82 5.81
C GLY A 126 3.93 7.65 4.40
N GLY A 127 3.49 8.73 3.76
CA GLY A 127 2.79 8.71 2.49
C GLY A 127 3.71 8.41 1.30
N TYR A 128 3.22 7.62 0.36
CA TYR A 128 3.84 7.37 -0.95
C TYR A 128 2.80 7.52 -2.06
N ARG A 129 3.26 7.78 -3.29
CA ARG A 129 2.40 7.82 -4.49
C ARG A 129 3.16 7.38 -5.73
N PHE A 130 2.45 6.73 -6.64
CA PHE A 130 2.90 6.36 -7.98
C PHE A 130 1.82 6.72 -8.99
N ARG A 131 2.25 7.25 -10.13
CA ARG A 131 1.46 7.32 -11.35
C ARG A 131 1.94 6.20 -12.26
N THR A 132 1.07 5.25 -12.57
CA THR A 132 1.40 4.05 -13.36
C THR A 132 0.22 3.73 -14.27
N ILE A 133 0.20 2.55 -14.87
CA ILE A 133 -0.95 2.02 -15.60
C ILE A 133 -1.68 0.97 -14.76
N ARG A 134 -2.98 0.82 -15.01
CA ARG A 134 -3.78 -0.28 -14.45
C ARG A 134 -3.12 -1.61 -14.83
N PRO A 135 -2.76 -2.48 -13.86
CA PRO A 135 -2.15 -3.75 -14.20
C PRO A 135 -3.12 -4.63 -15.00
N VAL A 136 -2.54 -5.51 -15.82
CA VAL A 136 -3.22 -6.49 -16.65
C VAL A 136 -2.78 -7.90 -16.22
N PRO A 137 -3.50 -8.97 -16.60
CA PRO A 137 -3.03 -10.32 -16.30
C PRO A 137 -1.84 -10.69 -17.19
N TYR A 138 -1.02 -11.61 -16.71
CA TYR A 138 -0.02 -12.32 -17.52
C TYR A 138 -0.12 -13.82 -17.21
N PRO A 139 0.50 -14.71 -18.02
CA PRO A 139 0.28 -16.15 -17.91
C PRO A 139 0.35 -16.69 -16.46
N GLY A 140 -0.77 -17.20 -15.98
CA GLY A 140 -0.91 -17.82 -14.66
C GLY A 140 -1.15 -16.86 -13.49
N ARG A 141 -1.27 -15.54 -13.72
CA ARG A 141 -1.41 -14.55 -12.65
C ARG A 141 -2.53 -13.54 -12.91
N THR A 142 -3.24 -13.15 -11.85
CA THR A 142 -4.24 -12.07 -11.88
C THR A 142 -3.55 -10.69 -12.00
N PRO A 143 -4.22 -9.60 -12.42
CA PRO A 143 -3.64 -8.26 -12.39
C PRO A 143 -3.11 -7.87 -11.00
N HIS A 144 -1.83 -7.49 -10.94
CA HIS A 144 -1.20 -7.06 -9.71
C HIS A 144 -0.01 -6.12 -9.96
N ILE A 145 0.37 -5.42 -8.90
CA ILE A 145 1.60 -4.62 -8.79
C ILE A 145 2.40 -5.20 -7.64
N HIS A 146 3.68 -5.48 -7.86
CA HIS A 146 4.55 -5.87 -6.77
C HIS A 146 5.03 -4.65 -5.99
N PHE A 147 5.26 -4.84 -4.69
CA PHE A 147 5.79 -3.83 -3.80
C PHE A 147 7.01 -4.38 -3.05
N ALA A 148 8.06 -3.57 -2.94
CA ALA A 148 9.10 -3.72 -1.95
C ALA A 148 9.18 -2.47 -1.07
N VAL A 149 9.45 -2.68 0.22
CA VAL A 149 9.61 -1.59 1.20
C VAL A 149 10.88 -1.82 1.99
N SER A 150 11.76 -0.84 1.97
CA SER A 150 13.00 -0.79 2.75
C SER A 150 12.93 0.40 3.71
N ALA A 151 12.84 0.13 5.01
CA ALA A 151 12.78 1.16 6.05
C ALA A 151 13.98 1.05 7.00
N PRO A 152 14.50 2.17 7.53
CA PRO A 152 15.64 2.15 8.45
C PRO A 152 15.40 1.20 9.65
N GLY A 153 16.34 0.29 9.88
CA GLY A 153 16.28 -0.66 11.00
C GLY A 153 15.31 -1.83 10.84
N LEU A 154 14.61 -1.94 9.70
CA LEU A 154 13.71 -3.05 9.40
C LEU A 154 14.26 -3.94 8.29
N ALA A 155 13.92 -5.23 8.36
CA ALA A 155 14.22 -6.17 7.28
C ALA A 155 13.41 -5.78 6.02
N PRO A 156 13.99 -5.93 4.80
CA PRO A 156 13.26 -5.71 3.56
C PRO A 156 11.93 -6.45 3.54
N PHE A 157 10.91 -5.78 3.03
CA PHE A 157 9.55 -6.30 2.96
C PHE A 157 9.10 -6.37 1.49
N THR A 158 8.43 -7.46 1.11
CA THR A 158 7.84 -7.61 -0.22
C THR A 158 6.41 -8.11 -0.12
N THR A 159 5.54 -7.55 -0.95
CA THR A 159 4.12 -7.94 -1.06
C THR A 159 3.62 -7.66 -2.49
N GLN A 160 2.33 -7.90 -2.73
CA GLN A 160 1.67 -7.58 -4.00
C GLN A 160 0.31 -6.94 -3.73
N MET A 161 -0.01 -5.92 -4.52
CA MET A 161 -1.33 -5.29 -4.57
C MET A 161 -2.11 -5.88 -5.75
N TYR A 162 -3.32 -6.35 -5.49
CA TYR A 162 -4.23 -6.96 -6.46
C TYR A 162 -5.42 -6.04 -6.71
N ILE A 163 -6.13 -6.23 -7.82
CA ILE A 163 -7.24 -5.36 -8.19
C ILE A 163 -8.59 -5.97 -7.79
N ALA A 164 -9.42 -5.18 -7.11
CA ALA A 164 -10.76 -5.61 -6.73
C ALA A 164 -11.65 -5.88 -7.95
N GLY A 165 -12.46 -6.93 -7.87
CA GLY A 165 -13.38 -7.32 -8.94
C GLY A 165 -12.74 -8.17 -10.05
N GLU A 166 -11.44 -8.45 -10.00
CA GLU A 166 -10.79 -9.33 -10.98
C GLU A 166 -11.17 -10.80 -10.76
N PRO A 167 -11.80 -11.47 -11.75
CA PRO A 167 -12.19 -12.89 -11.61
C PRO A 167 -11.00 -13.82 -11.40
N LEU A 168 -9.83 -13.46 -11.95
CA LEU A 168 -8.61 -14.27 -11.82
C LEU A 168 -8.06 -14.31 -10.38
N ASN A 169 -8.49 -13.41 -9.50
CA ASN A 169 -8.10 -13.42 -8.08
C ASN A 169 -8.46 -14.74 -7.39
N GLU A 170 -9.56 -15.40 -7.79
CA GLU A 170 -10.01 -16.65 -7.21
C GLU A 170 -9.09 -17.84 -7.52
N ARG A 171 -8.24 -17.72 -8.55
CA ARG A 171 -7.38 -18.79 -9.06
C ARG A 171 -5.89 -18.46 -8.97
N ASP A 172 -5.53 -17.23 -8.61
CA ASP A 172 -4.13 -16.83 -8.42
C ASP A 172 -3.54 -17.52 -7.19
N GLY A 173 -2.57 -18.41 -7.41
CA GLY A 173 -1.96 -19.22 -6.34
C GLY A 173 -1.21 -18.40 -5.29
N VAL A 174 -0.69 -17.22 -5.64
CA VAL A 174 0.05 -16.36 -4.72
C VAL A 174 -0.92 -15.61 -3.81
N LEU A 175 -2.02 -15.11 -4.37
CA LEU A 175 -3.09 -14.46 -3.60
C LEU A 175 -3.85 -15.46 -2.71
N THR A 176 -4.30 -16.59 -3.29
CA THR A 176 -5.05 -17.63 -2.56
C THR A 176 -4.21 -18.39 -1.54
N GLY A 177 -2.87 -18.34 -1.66
CA GLY A 177 -1.94 -18.83 -0.65
C GLY A 177 -2.03 -18.09 0.69
N VAL A 178 -2.50 -16.83 0.71
CA VAL A 178 -2.82 -16.10 1.94
C VAL A 178 -4.11 -16.68 2.53
N ARG A 179 -3.98 -17.56 3.53
CA ARG A 179 -5.09 -18.37 4.06
C ARG A 179 -6.14 -17.55 4.81
N ASP A 180 -5.71 -16.59 5.62
CA ASP A 180 -6.62 -15.67 6.33
C ASP A 180 -7.36 -14.78 5.32
N PRO A 181 -8.70 -14.89 5.20
CA PRO A 181 -9.49 -14.07 4.29
C PRO A 181 -9.38 -12.56 4.58
N ALA A 182 -9.28 -12.16 5.84
CA ALA A 182 -9.16 -10.75 6.20
C ALA A 182 -7.80 -10.19 5.79
N ALA A 183 -6.73 -10.97 5.98
CA ALA A 183 -5.40 -10.62 5.48
C ALA A 183 -5.34 -10.56 3.95
N ARG A 184 -5.96 -11.53 3.26
CA ARG A 184 -6.04 -11.56 1.81
C ARG A 184 -6.81 -10.36 1.25
N ALA A 185 -7.92 -9.98 1.88
CA ALA A 185 -8.72 -8.83 1.47
C ALA A 185 -7.95 -7.50 1.54
N ARG A 186 -7.01 -7.35 2.49
CA ARG A 186 -6.16 -6.14 2.58
C ARG A 186 -5.19 -5.98 1.40
N LEU A 187 -4.93 -7.04 0.64
CA LEU A 187 -4.11 -6.98 -0.57
C LEU A 187 -4.91 -6.58 -1.83
N ILE A 188 -6.24 -6.53 -1.74
CA ILE A 188 -7.13 -6.32 -2.89
C ILE A 188 -7.66 -4.88 -2.85
N VAL A 189 -7.23 -4.07 -3.80
CA VAL A 189 -7.49 -2.63 -3.85
C VAL A 189 -8.47 -2.30 -4.96
N PRO A 190 -9.56 -1.56 -4.66
CA PRO A 190 -10.43 -1.03 -5.70
C PRO A 190 -9.74 0.13 -6.43
N LEU A 191 -9.63 0.01 -7.75
CA LEU A 191 -9.29 1.13 -8.62
C LEU A 191 -10.58 1.80 -9.10
N ARG A 192 -10.77 3.08 -8.78
CA ARG A 192 -11.97 3.86 -9.07
C ARG A 192 -11.62 5.02 -10.03
N PRO A 193 -12.50 5.43 -10.95
CA PRO A 193 -12.31 6.66 -11.71
C PRO A 193 -12.06 7.86 -10.79
N SER A 194 -11.08 8.68 -11.13
CA SER A 194 -10.64 9.84 -10.34
C SER A 194 -10.28 11.02 -11.25
N PRO A 195 -11.26 11.60 -11.98
CA PRO A 195 -11.04 12.70 -12.91
C PRO A 195 -10.51 13.98 -12.24
N GLU A 196 -10.66 14.09 -10.92
CA GLU A 196 -10.12 15.18 -10.11
C GLU A 196 -8.59 15.12 -9.94
N ILE A 197 -7.98 13.94 -10.07
CA ILE A 197 -6.51 13.78 -10.05
C ILE A 197 -5.97 13.93 -11.47
N GLU A 198 -6.56 13.20 -12.40
CA GLU A 198 -6.19 13.21 -13.81
C GLU A 198 -7.37 12.73 -14.66
N PRO A 199 -7.69 13.41 -15.79
CA PRO A 199 -8.75 12.97 -16.68
C PRO A 199 -8.59 11.51 -17.09
N ASP A 200 -9.70 10.75 -17.07
CA ASP A 200 -9.78 9.33 -17.44
C ASP A 200 -8.91 8.36 -16.61
N ALA A 201 -8.23 8.85 -15.56
CA ALA A 201 -7.41 8.02 -14.70
C ALA A 201 -8.24 7.28 -13.64
N LEU A 202 -7.68 6.17 -13.17
CA LEU A 202 -8.13 5.47 -11.98
C LEU A 202 -7.27 5.87 -10.77
N ALA A 203 -7.79 5.67 -9.56
CA ALA A 203 -7.04 5.81 -8.32
C ALA A 203 -7.37 4.70 -7.33
N GLY A 204 -6.39 4.30 -6.53
CA GLY A 204 -6.53 3.36 -5.43
C GLY A 204 -5.58 3.65 -4.27
N THR A 205 -5.97 3.20 -3.09
CA THR A 205 -5.19 3.37 -1.85
C THR A 205 -4.76 2.01 -1.29
N PHE A 206 -3.47 1.86 -1.01
CA PHE A 206 -2.87 0.66 -0.47
C PHE A 206 -1.95 0.97 0.71
N ASP A 207 -2.50 0.96 1.92
CA ASP A 207 -1.70 1.10 3.15
C ASP A 207 -0.94 -0.21 3.43
N ILE A 208 0.35 -0.10 3.75
CA ILE A 208 1.22 -1.23 4.09
C ILE A 208 1.64 -1.10 5.56
N VAL A 209 1.32 -2.12 6.35
CA VAL A 209 1.73 -2.24 7.75
C VAL A 209 2.91 -3.19 7.83
N LEU A 210 4.09 -2.68 8.22
CA LEU A 210 5.29 -3.47 8.43
C LEU A 210 5.27 -4.07 9.84
N GLY A 211 5.43 -5.38 9.93
CA GLY A 211 5.50 -6.13 11.19
C GLY A 211 6.30 -7.42 11.06
#